data_AF-A0A4S4NIE8-F1
#
_entry.id   AF-A0A4S4NIE8-F1
#
_cell.length_a   1.000
_cell.length_b   1.000
_cell.length_c   1.000
_cell.angle_alpha   90.00
_cell.angle_beta   90.00
_cell.angle_gamma   90.00
#
_symmetry.space_group_name_H-M   'P 1'
#
loop_
_entity.id
_entity.type
_entity.pdbx_description
1 polymer ?
#
loop_
_entity_poly.entity_id
_entity_poly.type
_entity_poly.pdbx_seq_one_letter_code
_entity_poly.pdbx_strand_id
1 'polypeptide(L)' 'MENHEFDVEAFRKEAIKKLQDGEGLLGENGAFTPLLKSFLEQALEGELDAHLAEEDAPNRKNGRGKKRVRTSLGEIDI' A
#
# COMPACT_ATOMS: atom_id res chain seq x y z
N MET A 1 -1.70 10.66 -13.62
CA MET A 1 -1.74 9.31 -13.01
C MET A 1 -2.57 9.47 -11.76
N GLU A 2 -3.71 8.81 -11.71
CA GLU A 2 -4.74 9.03 -10.70
C GLU A 2 -4.16 8.75 -9.30
N ASN A 3 -4.23 9.76 -8.42
CA ASN A 3 -4.24 9.51 -6.99
C ASN A 3 -5.52 8.73 -6.74
N HIS A 4 -5.44 7.39 -6.81
CA HIS A 4 -6.50 6.55 -6.30
C HIS A 4 -6.45 6.68 -4.79
N GLU A 5 -7.17 7.68 -4.30
CA GLU A 5 -7.56 7.76 -2.91
C GLU A 5 -8.17 6.41 -2.51
N PHE A 6 -7.71 5.86 -1.38
CA PHE A 6 -8.10 4.53 -0.95
C PHE A 6 -9.63 4.49 -0.72
N ASP A 7 -10.35 3.76 -1.56
CA ASP A 7 -11.81 3.63 -1.45
C ASP A 7 -12.17 2.71 -0.28
N VAL A 8 -12.46 3.33 0.86
CA VAL A 8 -12.85 2.66 2.10
C VAL A 8 -14.14 1.86 1.93
N GLU A 9 -15.08 2.32 1.11
CA GLU A 9 -16.37 1.64 0.94
C GLU A 9 -16.23 0.39 0.09
N ALA A 10 -15.49 0.47 -1.02
CA ALA A 10 -15.15 -0.68 -1.85
C ALA A 10 -14.34 -1.71 -1.06
N PHE A 11 -13.31 -1.25 -0.34
CA PHE A 11 -12.52 -2.10 0.56
C PHE A 11 -13.39 -2.81 1.59
N ARG A 12 -14.31 -2.11 2.25
CA ARG A 12 -15.18 -2.71 3.27
C ARG A 12 -16.05 -3.83 2.68
N LYS A 13 -16.61 -3.64 1.48
CA LYS A 13 -17.40 -4.66 0.79
C LYS A 13 -16.56 -5.89 0.46
N GLU A 14 -15.35 -5.69 -0.06
CA GLU A 14 -14.42 -6.78 -0.39
C GLU A 14 -13.95 -7.52 0.87
N ALA A 15 -13.55 -6.78 1.91
CA ALA A 15 -13.06 -7.36 3.16
C ALA A 15 -14.13 -8.21 3.85
N ILE A 16 -15.39 -7.75 3.89
CA ILE A 16 -16.50 -8.55 4.44
C ILE A 16 -16.66 -9.86 3.65
N LYS A 17 -16.62 -9.79 2.32
CA LYS A 17 -16.73 -10.98 1.47
C LYS A 17 -15.61 -11.97 1.75
N LYS A 18 -14.35 -11.52 1.75
CA LYS A 18 -13.18 -12.36 2.04
C LYS A 18 -13.25 -13.02 3.41
N LEU A 19 -13.71 -12.29 4.42
CA LEU A 19 -13.92 -12.83 5.77
C LEU A 19 -15.04 -13.88 5.80
N GLN A 20 -16.13 -13.67 5.06
CA GLN A 20 -17.20 -14.65 4.91
C GLN A 20 -16.74 -15.92 4.18
N ASP A 21 -15.84 -15.77 3.21
CA ASP A 21 -15.22 -16.86 2.45
C ASP A 21 -14.13 -17.60 3.26
N GLY A 22 -13.82 -17.13 4.47
CA GLY A 22 -12.83 -17.73 5.37
C GLY A 22 -11.38 -17.44 5.00
N GLU A 23 -11.14 -16.42 4.17
CA GLU A 23 -9.79 -15.98 3.84
C GLU A 23 -9.06 -15.44 5.08
N GLY A 24 -7.73 -15.48 5.04
CA GLY A 24 -6.91 -14.95 6.12
C GLY A 24 -7.10 -13.46 6.35
N LEU A 25 -6.73 -12.96 7.53
CA LEU A 25 -6.78 -11.53 7.82
C LEU A 25 -5.72 -10.74 7.03
N LEU A 26 -4.52 -11.31 6.90
CA LEU A 26 -3.33 -10.70 6.30
C LEU A 26 -2.63 -11.71 5.36
N GLY A 27 -1.59 -11.26 4.66
CA GLY A 27 -0.85 -12.06 3.67
C GLY A 27 -1.34 -11.86 2.24
N GLU A 28 -0.90 -12.67 1.27
CA GLU A 28 -1.14 -12.41 -0.17
C GLU A 28 -2.63 -12.21 -0.50
N ASN A 29 -3.52 -13.00 0.10
CA ASN A 29 -4.98 -12.92 -0.05
C ASN A 29 -5.68 -12.49 1.25
N GLY A 30 -5.01 -11.69 2.09
CA GLY A 30 -5.60 -11.23 3.33
C GLY A 30 -6.74 -10.23 3.09
N ALA A 31 -7.83 -10.34 3.87
CA ALA A 31 -8.94 -9.39 3.84
C ALA A 31 -8.50 -7.94 4.09
N PHE A 32 -7.45 -7.74 4.90
CA PHE A 32 -6.91 -6.42 5.25
C PHE A 32 -5.59 -6.08 4.56
N THR A 33 -5.08 -6.96 3.70
CA THR A 33 -3.83 -6.70 2.94
C THR A 33 -3.90 -5.44 2.08
N PRO A 34 -5.01 -5.11 1.38
CA PRO A 34 -5.13 -3.86 0.64
C PRO A 34 -4.96 -2.61 1.53
N LEU A 35 -5.47 -2.66 2.76
CA LEU A 35 -5.35 -1.57 3.73
C LEU A 35 -3.90 -1.41 4.21
N LEU A 36 -3.24 -2.51 4.55
CA LEU A 36 -1.83 -2.49 4.94
C LEU A 36 -0.94 -1.95 3.82
N LYS A 37 -1.20 -2.37 2.58
CA LYS A 37 -0.52 -1.85 1.39
C LYS A 37 -0.66 -0.33 1.29
N SER A 38 -1.88 0.19 1.39
CA SER A 38 -2.13 1.63 1.29
C SER A 38 -1.39 2.43 2.35
N PHE A 39 -1.33 1.94 3.59
CA PHE A 39 -0.55 2.60 4.65
C PHE A 39 0.96 2.63 4.34
N LEU A 40 1.51 1.54 3.83
CA LEU A 40 2.94 1.46 3.48
C LEU A 40 3.28 2.37 2.29
N GLU A 41 2.46 2.38 1.25
CA GLU A 41 2.65 3.27 0.09
C GLU A 41 2.60 4.74 0.51
N GLN A 42 1.63 5.14 1.34
CA GLN A 42 1.54 6.51 1.86
C GLN A 42 2.73 6.90 2.73
N ALA A 43 3.23 5.98 3.56
CA ALA A 43 4.42 6.23 4.38
C ALA A 43 5.67 6.44 3.51
N LEU A 44 5.87 5.61 2.48
CA LEU A 44 6.99 5.74 1.54
C LEU A 44 6.91 7.04 0.72
N GLU A 45 5.70 7.45 0.33
CA GLU A 45 5.50 8.74 -0.35
C GLU A 45 5.83 9.92 0.55
N GLY A 46 5.42 9.87 1.82
CA GLY A 46 5.77 10.89 2.80
C GLY A 46 7.27 10.98 3.06
N GLU A 47 7.97 9.83 3.15
CA GLU A 47 9.43 9.79 3.28
C GLU A 47 10.13 10.40 2.05
N LEU A 48 9.65 10.10 0.84
CA LEU A 48 10.17 10.67 -0.39
C LEU A 48 9.95 12.19 -0.47
N ASP A 49 8.77 12.66 -0.06
CA ASP A 49 8.45 14.09 -0.04
C ASP A 49 9.29 14.86 0.98
N ALA A 50 9.51 14.29 2.16
CA ALA A 50 10.43 14.84 3.15
C ALA A 50 11.86 14.93 2.61
N HIS A 51 12.36 13.85 2.01
CA HIS A 51 13.70 13.82 1.43
C HIS A 51 13.90 14.88 0.34
N LEU A 52 12.94 15.02 -0.58
CA LEU A 52 13.00 16.03 -1.64
C LEU A 52 12.89 17.48 -1.12
N ALA A 53 12.23 17.69 0.04
CA ALA A 53 12.14 19.00 0.66
C ALA A 53 13.44 19.42 1.38
N GLU A 54 14.26 18.45 1.79
CA GLU A 54 15.56 18.66 2.46
C GLU A 54 16.73 18.81 1.48
N GLU A 55 16.56 18.48 0.19
CA GLU A 55 17.64 18.47 -0.80
C GLU A 55 17.92 19.88 -1.37
N ASP A 56 19.18 20.33 -1.26
CA ASP A 56 19.62 21.62 -1.82
C ASP A 56 19.76 21.59 -3.37
N ALA A 57 19.96 20.40 -3.93
CA ALA A 57 20.11 20.19 -5.37
C ALA A 57 18.75 19.83 -6.02
N PRO A 58 18.45 20.32 -7.23
CA PRO A 58 17.18 20.05 -7.89
C PRO A 58 17.07 18.56 -8.27
N ASN A 59 16.27 17.82 -7.50
CA ASN A 59 15.93 16.43 -7.75
C ASN A 59 14.43 16.28 -8.03
N ARG A 60 14.05 15.26 -8.83
CA ARG A 60 12.67 15.05 -9.27
C ARG A 60 12.29 13.58 -9.20
N LYS A 61 11.03 13.31 -8.81
CA LYS A 61 10.45 11.96 -8.79
C LYS A 61 10.55 11.30 -10.18
N ASN A 62 11.07 10.07 -10.24
CA ASN A 62 11.27 9.31 -11.47
C ASN A 62 10.30 8.10 -11.58
N GLY A 63 9.02 8.31 -11.27
CA GLY A 63 8.00 7.26 -11.29
C GLY A 63 7.98 6.34 -10.06
N ARG A 64 7.24 5.24 -10.14
CA ARG A 64 7.09 4.23 -9.08
C ARG A 64 7.54 2.85 -9.56
N GLY A 65 8.27 2.12 -8.71
CA GLY A 65 8.59 0.71 -8.93
C GLY A 65 7.55 -0.21 -8.29
N LYS A 66 7.61 -1.51 -8.58
CA LYS A 66 6.85 -2.55 -7.88
C LYS A 66 7.82 -3.48 -7.17
N LYS A 67 7.51 -3.88 -5.94
CA LYS A 67 8.32 -4.79 -5.14
C LYS A 67 7.44 -5.76 -4.37
N ARG A 68 7.76 -7.04 -4.48
CA ARG A 68 7.22 -8.08 -3.61
C ARG A 68 8.04 -8.19 -2.35
N VAL A 69 7.42 -7.97 -1.20
CA VAL A 69 8.07 -7.97 0.12
C VAL A 69 7.57 -9.17 0.92
N ARG A 70 8.51 -9.92 1.49
CA ARG A 70 8.21 -11.00 2.45
C ARG A 70 8.11 -10.42 3.84
N THR A 71 6.94 -10.54 4.47
CA THR A 71 6.70 -10.16 5.86
C THR A 71 6.45 -11.41 6.70
N SER A 72 6.44 -11.27 8.03
CA SER A 72 6.04 -12.35 8.94
C SER A 72 4.58 -12.79 8.75
N LEU A 73 3.77 -11.97 8.08
CA LEU A 73 2.34 -12.18 7.84
C LEU A 73 2.04 -12.71 6.43
N GLY A 74 3.08 -12.90 5.60
CA GLY A 74 2.97 -13.33 4.20
C GLY A 74 3.66 -12.38 3.23
N GLU A 75 3.53 -12.69 1.94
CA GLU A 75 4.03 -11.83 0.86
C GLU A 75 3.04 -10.69 0.59
N ILE A 76 3.55 -9.49 0.33
CA ILE A 76 2.77 -8.30 -0.04
C ILE A 76 3.43 -7.60 -1.22
N ASP A 77 2.61 -7.15 -2.17
CA ASP A 77 3.06 -6.35 -3.31
C ASP A 77 2.84 -4.86 -3.02
N ILE A 78 3.95 -4.11 -2.95
CA ILE A 78 3.99 -2.65 -2.80
C ILE A 78 4.65 -1.98 -4.00
#